data_AF-T0QWP4-F1
#
_entry.id   AF-T0QWP4-F1
#
_cell.length_a   1.000
_cell.length_b   1.000
_cell.length_c   1.000
_cell.angle_alpha   90.00
_cell.angle_beta   90.00
_cell.angle_gamma   90.00
#
_symmetry.space_group_name_H-M   'P 1'
#
loop_
_entity.id
_entity.type
_entity.pdbx_description
1 polymer ?
#
loop_
_entity_poly.entity_id
_entity_poly.type
_entity_poly.pdbx_seq_one_letter_code
_entity_poly.pdbx_strand_id
1 'polypeptide(L)'
;MASPSKQHTEVAHLEALRRNIAQLKAERTQLCDDLRSAQCDARALTEELERKKQPTLNKYVRLAVVLGIDMPEVDLVAACERDVAALCTRHQPGFGATEDLWLVDATNSSTVSPLGRAAAATLPARSTVTARDVLRLGCSYAARGLPVATINAILDRLTLYHEVETTRTLNVSAPANVQYLQLTVPALEHPAITRTQCVALVIECDSHDQGWATDASHLNGSYRGCHSWVELQVTAPNGSVVVPRRDAYRNLRAHSAFRRHLVHITDTSVLAHLTAPGSRVTVHLRAQFPGWRNEARFARLAIAYKVALCDDLMQL
;
A
#
# COMPACT_ATOMS: atom_id res chain seq x y z
N MET A 1 70.83 -53.30 72.58
CA MET A 1 69.38 -53.56 72.50
C MET A 1 68.75 -52.42 71.71
N ALA A 2 68.51 -52.63 70.42
CA ALA A 2 67.87 -51.63 69.55
C ALA A 2 66.35 -51.63 69.81
N SER A 3 65.80 -50.44 70.05
CA SER A 3 64.43 -50.25 70.52
C SER A 3 63.40 -50.55 69.41
N PRO A 4 62.50 -51.55 69.58
CA PRO A 4 61.52 -51.97 68.56
C PRO A 4 60.42 -50.94 68.25
N SER A 5 60.42 -49.78 68.93
CA SER A 5 59.39 -48.75 68.81
C SER A 5 59.42 -47.92 67.51
N LYS A 6 60.57 -47.81 66.82
CA LYS A 6 60.69 -47.00 65.58
C LYS A 6 60.16 -47.68 64.32
N GLN A 7 60.28 -49.01 64.21
CA GLN A 7 59.83 -49.74 63.02
C GLN A 7 58.30 -49.74 62.87
N HIS A 8 57.54 -49.79 63.96
CA HIS A 8 56.08 -49.73 63.89
C HIS A 8 55.54 -48.36 63.46
N THR A 9 56.24 -47.27 63.80
CA THR A 9 55.82 -45.91 63.42
C THR A 9 56.05 -45.63 61.93
N GLU A 10 57.15 -46.14 61.35
CA GLU A 10 57.42 -46.00 59.91
C GLU A 10 56.43 -46.80 59.05
N VAL A 11 56.06 -48.01 59.46
CA VAL A 11 55.08 -48.83 58.73
C VAL A 11 53.70 -48.16 58.72
N ALA A 12 53.24 -47.66 59.87
CA ALA A 12 51.96 -46.92 59.96
C ALA A 12 51.96 -45.64 59.11
N HIS A 13 53.09 -44.93 59.04
CA HIS A 13 53.24 -43.73 58.22
C HIS A 13 53.19 -44.06 56.71
N LEU A 14 53.86 -45.14 56.28
CA LEU A 14 53.81 -45.60 54.89
C LEU A 14 52.40 -46.05 54.47
N GLU A 15 51.66 -46.72 55.35
CA GLU A 15 50.27 -47.10 55.10
C GLU A 15 49.34 -45.88 55.00
N ALA A 16 49.56 -44.86 55.84
CA ALA A 16 48.83 -43.59 55.73
C ALA A 16 49.13 -42.88 54.40
N LEU A 17 50.40 -42.81 53.99
CA LEU A 17 50.80 -42.24 52.70
C LEU A 17 50.19 -43.00 51.51
N ARG A 18 50.16 -44.33 51.56
CA ARG A 18 49.53 -45.16 50.52
C ARG A 18 48.03 -44.88 50.40
N ARG A 19 47.33 -44.74 51.53
CA ARG A 19 45.91 -44.36 51.55
C ARG A 19 45.69 -42.97 50.96
N ASN A 20 46.51 -41.98 51.32
CA ASN A 20 46.42 -40.63 50.77
C ASN A 20 46.69 -40.61 49.26
N ILE A 21 47.70 -41.35 48.77
CA ILE A 21 47.97 -41.46 47.33
C ILE A 21 46.80 -42.12 46.60
N ALA A 22 46.20 -43.17 47.17
CA ALA A 22 45.04 -43.82 46.58
C ALA A 22 43.82 -42.88 46.50
N GLN A 23 43.58 -42.12 47.56
CA GLN A 23 42.52 -41.11 47.62
C GLN A 23 42.75 -40.01 46.56
N LEU A 24 43.95 -39.42 46.51
CA LEU A 24 44.27 -38.39 45.52
C LEU A 24 44.17 -38.89 44.07
N LYS A 25 44.48 -40.17 43.82
CA LYS A 25 44.28 -40.79 42.50
C LYS A 25 42.79 -40.93 42.14
N ALA A 26 41.95 -41.26 43.12
CA ALA A 26 40.50 -41.34 42.92
C ALA A 26 39.92 -39.95 42.65
N GLU A 27 40.29 -38.95 43.45
CA GLU A 27 39.87 -37.55 43.27
C GLU A 27 40.32 -36.99 41.91
N ARG A 28 41.56 -37.28 41.48
CA ARG A 28 42.03 -36.89 40.15
C ARG A 28 41.22 -37.54 39.03
N THR A 29 40.88 -38.82 39.16
CA THR A 29 40.07 -39.53 38.16
C THR A 29 38.69 -38.89 38.04
N GLN A 30 38.05 -38.61 39.18
CA GLN A 30 36.75 -37.92 39.22
C GLN A 30 36.82 -36.54 38.54
N LEU A 31 37.82 -35.72 38.87
CA LEU A 31 38.00 -34.41 38.25
C LEU A 31 38.24 -34.49 36.73
N CYS A 32 38.94 -35.52 36.25
CA CYS A 32 39.12 -35.73 34.81
C CYS A 32 37.81 -36.08 34.10
N ASP A 33 36.93 -36.86 34.72
CA ASP A 33 35.64 -37.21 34.16
C ASP A 33 34.67 -36.01 34.18
N ASP A 34 34.66 -35.24 35.26
CA ASP A 34 33.90 -33.99 35.36
C ASP A 34 34.33 -32.97 34.29
N LEU A 35 35.64 -32.83 34.06
CA LEU A 35 36.18 -31.94 33.02
C LEU A 35 35.75 -32.38 31.62
N ARG A 36 35.74 -33.68 31.32
CA ARG A 36 35.27 -34.21 30.03
C ARG A 36 33.79 -33.93 29.83
N SER A 37 32.96 -34.12 30.87
CA SER A 37 31.54 -33.80 30.81
C SER A 37 31.31 -32.32 30.47
N ALA A 38 32.01 -31.43 31.19
CA ALA A 38 31.91 -29.99 30.95
C ALA A 38 32.36 -29.58 29.53
N GLN A 39 33.38 -30.24 28.96
CA GLN A 39 33.80 -30.01 27.58
C GLN A 39 32.75 -30.43 26.55
N CYS A 40 32.04 -31.55 26.78
CA CYS A 40 30.93 -31.97 25.93
C CYS A 40 29.77 -30.95 25.98
N ASP A 41 29.42 -30.47 27.16
CA ASP A 41 28.35 -29.49 27.35
C ASP A 41 28.68 -28.15 26.65
N ALA A 42 29.92 -27.68 26.79
CA ALA A 42 30.40 -26.46 26.13
C ALA A 42 30.35 -26.58 24.59
N ARG A 43 30.71 -27.76 24.06
CA ARG A 43 30.62 -28.02 22.62
C ARG A 43 29.18 -28.03 22.13
N ALA A 44 28.27 -28.70 22.84
CA ALA A 44 26.85 -28.72 22.50
C ALA A 44 26.23 -27.31 22.49
N LEU A 45 26.56 -26.49 23.50
CA LEU A 45 26.14 -25.08 23.56
C LEU A 45 26.69 -24.27 22.39
N THR A 46 27.94 -24.48 22.01
CA THR A 46 28.57 -23.80 20.87
C THR A 46 27.88 -24.17 19.56
N GLU A 47 27.59 -25.45 19.34
CA GLU A 47 26.86 -25.95 18.16
C GLU A 47 25.42 -25.39 18.12
N GLU A 48 24.74 -25.29 19.26
CA GLU A 48 23.41 -24.67 19.34
C GLU A 48 23.46 -23.16 19.04
N LEU A 49 24.49 -22.46 19.54
CA LEU A 49 24.69 -21.04 19.29
C LEU A 49 24.96 -20.75 17.81
N GLU A 50 25.79 -21.57 17.15
CA GLU A 50 26.06 -21.48 15.72
C GLU A 50 24.83 -21.85 14.88
N ARG A 51 24.02 -22.82 15.31
CA ARG A 51 22.74 -23.14 14.67
C ARG A 51 21.73 -22.00 14.77
N LYS A 52 21.72 -21.26 15.88
CA LYS A 52 20.92 -20.03 16.06
C LYS A 52 21.49 -18.83 15.29
N LYS A 53 22.78 -18.83 14.96
CA LYS A 53 23.43 -17.82 14.12
C LYS A 53 23.22 -18.04 12.62
N GLN A 54 22.89 -19.26 12.17
CA GLN A 54 22.53 -19.47 10.76
C GLN A 54 21.29 -18.62 10.46
N PRO A 55 21.41 -17.59 9.60
CA PRO A 55 20.31 -16.71 9.31
C PRO A 55 19.26 -17.54 8.59
N THR A 56 18.14 -17.81 9.27
CA THR A 56 16.93 -18.24 8.58
C THR A 56 16.70 -17.22 7.47
N LEU A 57 16.67 -17.70 6.22
CA LEU A 57 16.45 -16.86 5.05
C LEU A 57 15.28 -15.93 5.37
N ASN A 58 15.54 -14.61 5.40
CA ASN A 58 14.52 -13.63 5.77
C ASN A 58 13.27 -13.89 4.92
N LYS A 59 12.08 -13.87 5.52
CA LYS A 59 10.79 -14.16 4.87
C LYS A 59 10.62 -13.46 3.52
N TYR A 60 11.15 -12.24 3.39
CA TYR A 60 11.12 -11.51 2.13
C TYR A 60 12.08 -12.05 1.07
N VAL A 61 13.19 -12.69 1.44
CA VAL A 61 14.04 -13.47 0.54
C VAL A 61 13.27 -14.68 0.01
N ARG A 62 12.54 -15.39 0.87
CA ARG A 62 11.68 -16.51 0.44
C ARG A 62 10.59 -16.04 -0.52
N LEU A 63 9.92 -14.93 -0.21
CA LEU A 63 8.91 -14.34 -1.07
C LEU A 63 9.50 -13.83 -2.39
N ALA A 64 10.70 -13.24 -2.37
CA ALA A 64 11.42 -12.81 -3.58
C ALA A 64 11.72 -13.99 -4.51
N VAL A 65 12.14 -15.14 -3.96
CA VAL A 65 12.34 -16.39 -4.72
C VAL A 65 11.03 -16.88 -5.34
N VAL A 66 9.94 -16.92 -4.57
CA VAL A 66 8.60 -17.31 -5.08
C VAL A 66 8.12 -16.37 -6.20
N LEU A 67 8.43 -15.08 -6.09
CA LEU A 67 8.08 -14.07 -7.08
C LEU A 67 9.04 -14.04 -8.29
N GLY A 68 10.09 -14.87 -8.30
CA GLY A 68 11.09 -14.94 -9.37
C GLY A 68 11.97 -13.69 -9.49
N ILE A 69 12.29 -13.05 -8.36
CA ILE A 69 13.06 -11.81 -8.33
C ILE A 69 14.56 -12.16 -8.24
N ASP A 70 15.32 -11.75 -9.25
CA ASP A 70 16.77 -11.90 -9.27
C ASP A 70 17.44 -10.85 -8.37
N MET A 71 18.48 -11.24 -7.64
CA MET A 71 19.03 -10.49 -6.50
C MET A 71 20.53 -10.21 -6.66
N PRO A 72 20.94 -9.33 -7.59
CA PRO A 72 22.34 -8.93 -7.68
C PRO A 72 22.76 -8.08 -6.45
N GLU A 73 24.02 -8.25 -6.04
CA GLU A 73 24.71 -7.34 -5.12
C GLU A 73 24.82 -5.96 -5.77
N VAL A 74 24.12 -4.97 -5.24
CA VAL A 74 24.15 -3.59 -5.73
C VAL A 74 24.11 -2.65 -4.52
N ASP A 75 24.77 -1.50 -4.64
CA ASP A 75 24.60 -0.36 -3.74
C ASP A 75 23.11 -0.01 -3.61
N LEU A 76 22.59 -0.29 -2.42
CA LEU A 76 21.18 -0.30 -2.08
C LEU A 76 20.53 1.07 -2.21
N VAL A 77 21.20 2.14 -1.81
CA VAL A 77 20.60 3.48 -1.79
C VAL A 77 20.47 4.00 -3.22
N ALA A 78 21.54 3.89 -4.02
CA ALA A 78 21.53 4.28 -5.43
C ALA A 78 20.60 3.40 -6.28
N ALA A 79 20.43 2.12 -5.93
CA ALA A 79 19.42 1.26 -6.55
C ALA A 79 18.00 1.72 -6.20
N CYS A 80 17.73 2.04 -4.93
CA CYS A 80 16.41 2.51 -4.47
C CYS A 80 15.94 3.76 -5.19
N GLU A 81 16.80 4.78 -5.27
CA GLU A 81 16.44 6.03 -5.93
C GLU A 81 16.22 5.84 -7.43
N ARG A 82 17.05 5.02 -8.08
CA ARG A 82 16.90 4.70 -9.51
C ARG A 82 15.63 3.90 -9.79
N ASP A 83 15.29 2.91 -8.98
CA ASP A 83 14.11 2.07 -9.20
C ASP A 83 12.82 2.88 -9.00
N VAL A 84 12.74 3.67 -7.94
CA VAL A 84 11.59 4.57 -7.69
C VAL A 84 11.51 5.63 -8.78
N ALA A 85 12.62 6.29 -9.14
CA ALA A 85 12.62 7.25 -10.23
C ALA A 85 12.25 6.61 -11.57
N ALA A 86 12.71 5.39 -11.84
CA ALA A 86 12.37 4.66 -13.07
C ALA A 86 10.91 4.23 -13.10
N LEU A 87 10.30 3.86 -11.96
CA LEU A 87 8.86 3.61 -11.86
C LEU A 87 8.08 4.91 -12.03
N CYS A 88 8.44 5.99 -11.34
CA CYS A 88 7.79 7.29 -11.48
C CYS A 88 7.91 7.85 -12.91
N THR A 89 9.05 7.64 -13.59
CA THR A 89 9.27 8.08 -14.97
C THR A 89 8.50 7.21 -15.97
N ARG A 90 8.46 5.89 -15.77
CA ARG A 90 7.65 4.97 -16.59
C ARG A 90 6.15 5.16 -16.40
N HIS A 91 5.74 5.72 -15.27
CA HIS A 91 4.34 5.87 -14.87
C HIS A 91 3.99 7.34 -14.63
N GLN A 92 4.45 8.24 -15.50
CA GLN A 92 4.09 9.64 -15.40
C GLN A 92 2.56 9.80 -15.28
N PRO A 93 2.06 10.38 -14.18
CA PRO A 93 0.65 10.71 -14.08
C PRO A 93 0.37 11.85 -15.07
N GLY A 94 -0.14 11.49 -16.24
CA GLY A 94 -0.60 12.46 -17.24
C GLY A 94 -2.01 12.16 -17.68
N PHE A 95 -2.87 13.17 -17.70
CA PHE A 95 -4.16 13.14 -18.38
C PHE A 95 -3.94 13.33 -19.89
N GLY A 96 -3.23 12.42 -20.57
CA GLY A 96 -3.03 12.45 -22.03
C GLY A 96 -2.89 13.87 -22.63
N ALA A 97 -3.63 14.15 -23.71
CA ALA A 97 -3.86 15.53 -24.16
C ALA A 97 -4.82 16.23 -23.18
N THR A 98 -4.32 17.26 -22.48
CA THR A 98 -5.08 18.07 -21.51
C THR A 98 -5.90 19.17 -22.16
N GLU A 99 -5.80 19.31 -23.48
CA GLU A 99 -6.58 20.24 -24.27
C GLU A 99 -8.03 19.76 -24.15
N ASP A 100 -8.87 20.54 -23.44
CA ASP A 100 -10.28 20.29 -23.10
C ASP A 100 -10.62 19.68 -21.73
N LEU A 101 -9.67 19.60 -20.78
CA LEU A 101 -10.00 19.24 -19.39
C LEU A 101 -10.39 20.47 -18.55
N TRP A 102 -11.48 20.37 -17.80
CA TRP A 102 -12.00 21.44 -16.95
C TRP A 102 -12.01 21.01 -15.49
N LEU A 103 -11.20 21.67 -14.66
CA LEU A 103 -11.13 21.41 -13.22
C LEU A 103 -12.33 22.04 -12.52
N VAL A 104 -13.04 21.21 -11.76
CA VAL A 104 -14.14 21.61 -10.89
C VAL A 104 -13.60 21.80 -9.47
N ASP A 105 -13.97 22.90 -8.85
CA ASP A 105 -13.72 23.13 -7.43
C ASP A 105 -14.50 22.10 -6.58
N ALA A 106 -13.77 21.28 -5.81
CA ALA A 106 -14.35 20.24 -4.97
C ALA A 106 -15.29 20.79 -3.87
N THR A 107 -15.18 22.09 -3.53
CA THR A 107 -16.04 22.76 -2.55
C THR A 107 -17.25 23.44 -3.19
N ASN A 108 -17.21 23.70 -4.50
CA ASN A 108 -18.27 24.35 -5.23
C ASN A 108 -18.40 23.79 -6.65
N SER A 109 -19.38 22.91 -6.83
CA SER A 109 -19.68 22.18 -8.08
C SER A 109 -20.02 23.05 -9.30
N SER A 110 -20.19 24.36 -9.11
CA SER A 110 -20.45 25.34 -10.18
C SER A 110 -19.23 26.19 -10.54
N THR A 111 -18.14 26.10 -9.77
CA THR A 111 -16.88 26.80 -10.05
C THR A 111 -16.01 25.87 -10.87
N VAL A 112 -15.85 26.18 -12.15
CA VAL A 112 -15.14 25.35 -13.11
C VAL A 112 -14.18 26.21 -13.92
N SER A 113 -12.96 25.73 -14.11
CA SER A 113 -11.91 26.44 -14.84
C SER A 113 -11.15 25.50 -15.78
N PRO A 114 -10.61 25.99 -16.91
CA PRO A 114 -9.73 25.18 -17.75
C PRO A 114 -8.53 24.69 -16.94
N LEU A 115 -8.22 23.39 -17.01
CA LEU A 115 -7.05 22.84 -16.35
C LEU A 115 -5.82 23.06 -17.22
N GLY A 116 -4.96 24.00 -16.82
CA GLY A 116 -3.68 24.23 -17.50
C GLY A 116 -2.73 23.03 -17.39
N ARG A 117 -1.84 22.87 -18.37
CA ARG A 117 -0.85 21.75 -18.42
C ARG A 117 -0.04 21.60 -17.14
N ALA A 118 0.41 22.71 -16.54
CA ALA A 118 1.18 22.69 -15.30
C ALA A 118 0.37 22.12 -14.12
N ALA A 119 -0.90 22.53 -13.96
CA ALA A 119 -1.79 21.99 -12.94
C ALA A 119 -2.12 20.52 -13.22
N ALA A 120 -2.36 20.15 -14.48
CA ALA A 120 -2.61 18.78 -14.88
C ALA A 120 -1.44 17.83 -14.54
N ALA A 121 -0.19 18.30 -14.70
CA ALA A 121 1.00 17.52 -14.37
C ALA A 121 1.15 17.24 -12.87
N THR A 122 0.51 18.03 -12.02
CA THR A 122 0.50 17.82 -10.56
C THR A 122 -0.65 16.93 -10.10
N LEU A 123 -1.66 16.71 -10.96
CA LEU A 123 -2.81 15.92 -10.58
C LEU A 123 -2.55 14.42 -10.74
N PRO A 124 -3.02 13.61 -9.78
CA PRO A 124 -2.94 12.16 -9.86
C PRO A 124 -3.76 11.64 -11.04
N ALA A 125 -3.14 11.49 -12.21
CA ALA A 125 -3.87 11.22 -13.45
C ALA A 125 -4.17 9.73 -13.63
N ARG A 126 -3.12 8.94 -13.77
CA ARG A 126 -3.12 7.48 -13.89
C ARG A 126 -1.80 7.00 -13.32
N SER A 127 -1.80 5.84 -12.67
CA SER A 127 -0.56 5.14 -12.35
C SER A 127 -0.66 3.75 -12.91
N THR A 128 0.44 3.33 -13.50
CA THR A 128 0.64 1.96 -13.95
C THR A 128 1.39 1.15 -12.89
N VAL A 129 1.71 1.74 -11.73
CA VAL A 129 2.23 1.02 -10.56
C VAL A 129 1.17 0.04 -10.09
N THR A 130 1.51 -1.24 -10.06
CA THR A 130 0.64 -2.31 -9.58
C THR A 130 1.02 -2.74 -8.16
N ALA A 131 0.10 -3.46 -7.49
CA ALA A 131 0.40 -4.15 -6.23
C ALA A 131 1.62 -5.08 -6.35
N ARG A 132 1.78 -5.73 -7.51
CA ARG A 132 2.92 -6.59 -7.81
C ARG A 132 4.23 -5.83 -7.88
N ASP A 133 4.24 -4.62 -8.44
CA ASP A 133 5.45 -3.78 -8.51
C ASP A 133 5.89 -3.35 -7.11
N VAL A 134 4.94 -2.93 -6.27
CA VAL A 134 5.16 -2.59 -4.85
C VAL A 134 5.73 -3.79 -4.09
N LEU A 135 5.14 -4.97 -4.25
CA LEU A 135 5.64 -6.21 -3.63
C LEU A 135 7.03 -6.56 -4.11
N ARG A 136 7.28 -6.50 -5.42
CA ARG A 136 8.59 -6.81 -5.99
C ARG A 136 9.67 -5.90 -5.41
N LEU A 137 9.43 -4.59 -5.43
CA LEU A 137 10.36 -3.60 -4.90
C LEU A 137 10.60 -3.83 -3.40
N GLY A 138 9.52 -3.96 -2.64
CA GLY A 138 9.58 -4.18 -1.20
C GLY A 138 10.32 -5.46 -0.81
N CYS A 139 10.01 -6.58 -1.47
CA CYS A 139 10.68 -7.86 -1.21
C CYS A 139 12.15 -7.81 -1.59
N SER A 140 12.47 -7.17 -2.72
CA SER A 140 13.85 -7.03 -3.20
C SER A 140 14.72 -6.24 -2.21
N TYR A 141 14.18 -5.18 -1.58
CA TYR A 141 14.91 -4.42 -0.56
C TYR A 141 15.01 -5.14 0.77
N ALA A 142 13.93 -5.78 1.22
CA ALA A 142 13.95 -6.53 2.46
C ALA A 142 14.89 -7.74 2.38
N ALA A 143 14.95 -8.39 1.22
CA ALA A 143 15.86 -9.50 0.97
C ALA A 143 17.34 -9.07 0.99
N ARG A 144 17.62 -7.80 0.70
CA ARG A 144 18.95 -7.18 0.84
C ARG A 144 19.21 -6.58 2.23
N GLY A 145 18.34 -6.85 3.20
CA GLY A 145 18.54 -6.49 4.60
C GLY A 145 18.06 -5.10 5.00
N LEU A 146 17.31 -4.38 4.16
CA LEU A 146 16.72 -3.10 4.57
C LEU A 146 15.64 -3.29 5.64
N PRO A 147 15.63 -2.47 6.71
CA PRO A 147 14.54 -2.47 7.67
C PRO A 147 13.20 -2.12 6.99
N VAL A 148 12.12 -2.81 7.37
CA VAL A 148 10.79 -2.58 6.77
C VAL A 148 10.32 -1.14 6.92
N ALA A 149 10.64 -0.48 8.03
CA ALA A 149 10.38 0.96 8.19
C ALA A 149 11.04 1.82 7.11
N THR A 150 12.28 1.50 6.71
CA THR A 150 12.99 2.19 5.63
C THR A 150 12.35 1.89 4.27
N ILE A 151 11.96 0.64 4.04
CA ILE A 151 11.27 0.22 2.82
C ILE A 151 9.93 0.95 2.69
N ASN A 152 9.16 1.02 3.77
CA ASN A 152 7.87 1.71 3.78
C ASN A 152 8.03 3.22 3.55
N ALA A 153 9.09 3.86 4.07
CA ALA A 153 9.39 5.25 3.73
C ALA A 153 9.72 5.46 2.24
N ILE A 154 10.31 4.46 1.59
CA ILE A 154 10.55 4.47 0.13
C ILE A 154 9.23 4.24 -0.63
N LEU A 155 8.45 3.24 -0.23
CA LEU A 155 7.16 2.89 -0.84
C LEU A 155 6.11 3.98 -0.68
N ASP A 156 6.19 4.81 0.36
CA ASP A 156 5.29 5.96 0.56
C ASP A 156 5.40 6.99 -0.57
N ARG A 157 6.49 6.99 -1.35
CA ARG A 157 6.62 7.82 -2.57
C ARG A 157 5.80 7.28 -3.74
N LEU A 158 5.44 5.99 -3.72
CA LEU A 158 4.59 5.37 -4.72
C LEU A 158 3.12 5.65 -4.45
N THR A 159 2.29 5.50 -5.46
CA THR A 159 0.84 5.62 -5.33
C THR A 159 0.18 4.57 -6.19
N LEU A 160 -0.61 3.72 -5.56
CA LEU A 160 -1.39 2.67 -6.19
C LEU A 160 -2.75 3.23 -6.58
N TYR A 161 -3.19 2.96 -7.81
CA TYR A 161 -4.49 3.41 -8.30
C TYR A 161 -5.40 2.23 -8.53
N HIS A 162 -6.65 2.40 -8.16
CA HIS A 162 -7.74 1.55 -8.62
C HIS A 162 -8.65 2.42 -9.47
N GLU A 163 -8.86 2.03 -10.73
CA GLU A 163 -9.69 2.79 -11.65
C GLU A 163 -10.67 1.90 -12.41
N VAL A 164 -11.77 2.52 -12.81
CA VAL A 164 -12.75 1.97 -13.74
C VAL A 164 -13.19 3.09 -14.67
N GLU A 165 -13.42 2.77 -15.92
CA GLU A 165 -13.89 3.71 -16.92
C GLU A 165 -15.00 3.11 -17.77
N THR A 166 -15.75 3.99 -18.42
CA THR A 166 -16.77 3.63 -19.40
C THR A 166 -16.72 4.64 -20.54
N THR A 167 -16.86 4.15 -21.76
CA THR A 167 -17.08 4.95 -22.99
C THR A 167 -18.52 4.82 -23.49
N ARG A 168 -19.40 4.22 -22.68
CA ARG A 168 -20.81 4.07 -23.02
C ARG A 168 -21.45 5.44 -23.10
N THR A 169 -22.07 5.73 -24.24
CA THR A 169 -22.91 6.93 -24.38
C THR A 169 -24.27 6.70 -23.74
N LEU A 170 -24.70 7.61 -22.89
CA LEU A 170 -26.02 7.66 -22.29
C LEU A 170 -26.60 9.06 -22.49
N ASN A 171 -27.81 9.13 -23.03
CA ASN A 171 -28.62 10.33 -23.08
C ASN A 171 -29.84 10.10 -22.19
N VAL A 172 -29.95 10.86 -21.09
CA VAL A 172 -31.05 10.74 -20.14
C VAL A 172 -31.86 12.03 -20.12
N SER A 173 -33.18 11.89 -20.23
CA SER A 173 -34.13 13.02 -20.15
C SER A 173 -34.71 13.15 -18.76
N ALA A 174 -34.98 14.37 -18.33
CA ALA A 174 -35.60 14.64 -17.05
C ALA A 174 -36.99 13.97 -16.91
N PRO A 175 -37.39 13.50 -15.71
CA PRO A 175 -36.59 13.48 -14.47
C PRO A 175 -35.60 12.31 -14.48
N ALA A 176 -34.31 12.61 -14.59
CA ALA A 176 -33.25 11.61 -14.66
C ALA A 176 -32.58 11.41 -13.31
N ASN A 177 -32.41 10.13 -12.97
CA ASN A 177 -31.63 9.65 -11.84
C ASN A 177 -31.01 8.29 -12.21
N VAL A 178 -29.94 8.32 -12.99
CA VAL A 178 -29.36 7.11 -13.58
C VAL A 178 -27.94 6.91 -13.06
N GLN A 179 -27.66 5.74 -12.48
CA GLN A 179 -26.29 5.32 -12.20
C GLN A 179 -25.54 5.14 -13.51
N TYR A 180 -24.38 5.78 -13.63
CA TYR A 180 -23.57 5.75 -14.85
C TYR A 180 -22.30 4.92 -14.71
N LEU A 181 -21.60 5.08 -13.60
CA LEU A 181 -20.35 4.37 -13.32
C LEU A 181 -20.25 4.07 -11.82
N GLN A 182 -19.66 2.93 -11.49
CA GLN A 182 -19.38 2.54 -10.11
C GLN A 182 -18.02 1.87 -10.02
N LEU A 183 -17.22 2.31 -9.05
CA LEU A 183 -15.97 1.67 -8.66
C LEU A 183 -16.18 0.97 -7.32
N THR A 184 -15.79 -0.29 -7.23
CA THR A 184 -15.74 -1.03 -5.95
C THR A 184 -14.28 -1.15 -5.53
N VAL A 185 -13.94 -0.73 -4.31
CA VAL A 185 -12.59 -0.84 -3.75
C VAL A 185 -12.21 -2.32 -3.70
N PRO A 186 -11.20 -2.78 -4.46
CA PRO A 186 -10.85 -4.20 -4.49
C PRO A 186 -10.17 -4.62 -3.19
N ALA A 187 -10.06 -5.91 -2.91
CA ALA A 187 -9.05 -6.40 -1.96
C ALA A 187 -7.65 -6.25 -2.59
N LEU A 188 -6.60 -6.10 -1.78
CA LEU A 188 -5.23 -6.22 -2.29
C LEU A 188 -4.94 -7.69 -2.59
N GLU A 189 -4.17 -7.95 -3.66
CA GLU A 189 -3.90 -9.30 -4.15
C GLU A 189 -3.04 -10.15 -3.19
N HIS A 190 -2.31 -9.51 -2.27
CA HIS A 190 -1.36 -10.19 -1.40
C HIS A 190 -1.39 -9.63 0.03
N PRO A 191 -1.36 -10.48 1.08
CA PRO A 191 -1.42 -10.03 2.47
C PRO A 191 -0.16 -9.29 2.95
N ALA A 192 0.96 -9.41 2.21
CA ALA A 192 2.20 -8.69 2.54
C ALA A 192 2.17 -7.19 2.24
N ILE A 193 1.13 -6.71 1.56
CA ILE A 193 0.91 -5.28 1.34
C ILE A 193 -0.40 -4.86 1.98
N THR A 194 -0.39 -3.66 2.54
CA THR A 194 -1.58 -3.01 3.08
C THR A 194 -1.74 -1.62 2.51
N ARG A 195 -2.98 -1.14 2.48
CA ARG A 195 -3.29 0.26 2.19
C ARG A 195 -3.13 1.04 3.48
N THR A 196 -2.26 2.03 3.49
CA THR A 196 -2.06 2.88 4.66
C THR A 196 -2.97 4.09 4.64
N GLN A 197 -3.21 4.66 3.45
CA GLN A 197 -3.98 5.88 3.31
C GLN A 197 -4.64 5.97 1.93
N CYS A 198 -5.90 6.39 1.89
CA CYS A 198 -6.55 6.89 0.68
C CYS A 198 -6.18 8.37 0.51
N VAL A 199 -5.53 8.74 -0.60
CA VAL A 199 -4.98 10.10 -0.79
C VAL A 199 -5.78 10.96 -1.74
N ALA A 200 -6.52 10.36 -2.67
CA ALA A 200 -7.38 11.10 -3.58
C ALA A 200 -8.49 10.21 -4.17
N LEU A 201 -9.62 10.84 -4.45
CA LEU A 201 -10.66 10.34 -5.35
C LEU A 201 -10.75 11.27 -6.55
N VAL A 202 -10.62 10.72 -7.75
CA VAL A 202 -10.74 11.43 -9.02
C VAL A 202 -12.01 10.99 -9.72
N ILE A 203 -12.81 11.96 -10.14
CA ILE A 203 -13.97 11.77 -11.01
C ILE A 203 -13.69 12.55 -12.29
N GLU A 204 -13.72 11.85 -13.41
CA GLU A 204 -13.58 12.44 -14.73
C GLU A 204 -14.80 12.08 -15.55
N CYS A 205 -15.45 13.03 -16.20
CA CYS A 205 -16.64 12.74 -16.97
C CYS A 205 -16.81 13.73 -18.11
N ASP A 206 -17.16 13.22 -19.29
CA ASP A 206 -17.37 13.97 -20.51
C ASP A 206 -18.86 14.02 -20.82
N SER A 207 -19.50 15.16 -20.51
CA SER A 207 -20.95 15.34 -20.62
C SER A 207 -21.35 16.73 -21.07
N HIS A 208 -22.63 16.87 -21.44
CA HIS A 208 -23.24 18.15 -21.78
C HIS A 208 -24.75 18.18 -21.48
N ASP A 209 -25.30 19.38 -21.67
CA ASP A 209 -26.72 19.71 -21.47
C ASP A 209 -27.52 19.60 -22.78
N GLN A 210 -28.85 19.81 -22.78
CA GLN A 210 -29.68 19.65 -24.00
C GLN A 210 -29.33 20.57 -25.19
N GLY A 211 -28.45 21.57 -25.00
CA GLY A 211 -27.98 22.45 -26.08
C GLY A 211 -28.84 23.68 -26.38
N TRP A 212 -29.94 23.88 -25.64
CA TRP A 212 -30.77 25.08 -25.77
C TRP A 212 -31.54 25.35 -24.46
N ALA A 213 -31.84 26.62 -24.21
CA ALA A 213 -32.80 27.06 -23.19
C ALA A 213 -33.32 28.45 -23.57
N THR A 214 -34.63 28.62 -23.55
CA THR A 214 -35.31 29.89 -23.90
C THR A 214 -35.63 30.71 -22.67
N ASP A 215 -35.90 30.07 -21.54
CA ASP A 215 -36.02 30.71 -20.25
C ASP A 215 -34.65 31.26 -19.81
N ALA A 216 -34.66 32.37 -19.06
CA ALA A 216 -33.46 32.99 -18.47
C ALA A 216 -32.23 32.98 -19.41
N SER A 217 -32.42 33.36 -20.68
CA SER A 217 -31.42 33.19 -21.75
C SER A 217 -30.07 33.86 -21.45
N HIS A 218 -30.06 34.89 -20.60
CA HIS A 218 -28.85 35.52 -20.07
C HIS A 218 -27.93 34.58 -19.26
N LEU A 219 -28.41 33.40 -18.85
CA LEU A 219 -27.63 32.37 -18.18
C LEU A 219 -27.03 31.31 -19.13
N ASN A 220 -27.40 31.33 -20.42
CA ASN A 220 -26.86 30.38 -21.41
C ASN A 220 -25.33 30.50 -21.52
N GLY A 221 -24.66 29.35 -21.66
CA GLY A 221 -23.19 29.31 -21.68
C GLY A 221 -22.54 29.52 -20.30
N SER A 222 -23.31 29.46 -19.21
CA SER A 222 -22.82 29.49 -17.83
C SER A 222 -23.18 28.22 -17.07
N TYR A 223 -22.53 27.99 -15.93
CA TYR A 223 -22.87 26.90 -15.00
C TYR A 223 -24.09 27.24 -14.11
N ARG A 224 -24.58 28.50 -14.16
CA ARG A 224 -25.72 28.95 -13.37
C ARG A 224 -27.02 28.56 -14.06
N GLY A 225 -28.02 28.14 -13.27
CA GLY A 225 -29.32 27.75 -13.80
C GLY A 225 -29.29 26.51 -14.71
N CYS A 226 -28.23 25.69 -14.62
CA CYS A 226 -28.18 24.39 -15.28
C CYS A 226 -28.83 23.33 -14.38
N HIS A 227 -29.85 22.64 -14.90
CA HIS A 227 -30.58 21.58 -14.22
C HIS A 227 -30.28 20.19 -14.78
N SER A 228 -29.09 20.02 -15.37
CA SER A 228 -28.44 18.73 -15.61
C SER A 228 -27.06 18.72 -14.93
N TRP A 229 -26.77 17.66 -14.18
CA TRP A 229 -25.55 17.58 -13.36
C TRP A 229 -25.15 16.14 -13.07
N VAL A 230 -23.94 15.99 -12.55
CA VAL A 230 -23.39 14.71 -12.10
C VAL A 230 -23.32 14.70 -10.58
N GLU A 231 -23.75 13.60 -9.95
CA GLU A 231 -23.64 13.38 -8.50
C GLU A 231 -22.64 12.27 -8.17
N LEU A 232 -22.08 12.36 -6.97
CA LEU A 232 -21.25 11.36 -6.31
C LEU A 232 -21.99 10.79 -5.09
N GLN A 233 -21.85 9.48 -4.86
CA GLN A 233 -22.24 8.81 -3.63
C GLN A 233 -21.14 7.81 -3.19
N VAL A 234 -20.95 7.64 -1.87
CA VAL A 234 -20.09 6.58 -1.32
C VAL A 234 -20.91 5.67 -0.42
N THR A 235 -20.76 4.36 -0.62
CA THR A 235 -21.36 3.33 0.23
C THR A 235 -20.29 2.45 0.86
N ALA A 236 -20.47 2.09 2.13
CA ALA A 236 -19.65 1.10 2.82
C ALA A 236 -19.84 -0.32 2.23
N PRO A 237 -18.98 -1.29 2.60
CA PRO A 237 -19.06 -2.66 2.07
C PRO A 237 -20.40 -3.35 2.33
N ASN A 238 -21.05 -3.01 3.45
CA ASN A 238 -22.37 -3.50 3.81
C ASN A 238 -23.53 -2.84 3.03
N GLY A 239 -23.23 -1.92 2.10
CA GLY A 239 -24.20 -1.19 1.30
C GLY A 239 -24.78 0.07 1.95
N SER A 240 -24.44 0.37 3.21
CA SER A 240 -24.90 1.60 3.87
C SER A 240 -24.26 2.85 3.24
N VAL A 241 -25.03 3.93 3.12
CA VAL A 241 -24.55 5.20 2.56
C VAL A 241 -23.74 5.93 3.63
N VAL A 242 -22.47 6.20 3.33
CA VAL A 242 -21.52 6.89 4.24
C VAL A 242 -21.16 8.28 3.76
N VAL A 243 -21.20 8.51 2.45
CA VAL A 243 -21.25 9.87 1.88
C VAL A 243 -22.54 9.98 1.08
N PRO A 244 -23.50 10.81 1.54
CA PRO A 244 -24.76 10.99 0.83
C PRO A 244 -24.52 11.61 -0.55
N ARG A 245 -25.54 11.50 -1.41
CA ARG A 245 -25.48 12.08 -2.74
C ARG A 245 -25.21 13.58 -2.65
N ARG A 246 -24.20 14.02 -3.39
CA ARG A 246 -23.85 15.43 -3.55
C ARG A 246 -23.42 15.71 -4.98
N ASP A 247 -23.63 16.95 -5.42
CA ASP A 247 -23.22 17.39 -6.75
C ASP A 247 -21.69 17.26 -6.88
N ALA A 248 -21.25 16.50 -7.89
CA ALA A 248 -19.86 16.49 -8.32
C ALA A 248 -19.59 17.73 -9.17
N TYR A 249 -20.44 17.99 -10.18
CA TYR A 249 -20.38 19.19 -11.02
C TYR A 249 -21.69 19.38 -11.81
N ARG A 250 -21.92 20.60 -12.32
CA ARG A 250 -23.02 20.90 -13.26
C ARG A 250 -22.55 20.99 -14.71
N ASN A 251 -23.41 20.62 -15.65
CA ASN A 251 -23.14 20.85 -17.06
C ASN A 251 -23.18 22.35 -17.38
N LEU A 252 -22.66 22.72 -18.56
CA LEU A 252 -22.79 24.08 -19.07
C LEU A 252 -24.20 24.27 -19.65
N ARG A 253 -24.95 25.24 -19.14
CA ARG A 253 -26.35 25.48 -19.54
C ARG A 253 -26.48 25.73 -21.03
N ALA A 254 -27.46 25.07 -21.65
CA ALA A 254 -27.84 25.25 -23.04
C ALA A 254 -26.67 25.05 -24.01
N HIS A 255 -25.76 24.12 -23.69
CA HIS A 255 -24.59 23.83 -24.50
C HIS A 255 -24.59 22.37 -24.94
N SER A 256 -24.49 22.12 -26.24
CA SER A 256 -24.51 20.77 -26.83
C SER A 256 -23.13 20.17 -27.04
N ALA A 257 -22.07 20.97 -26.96
CA ALA A 257 -20.72 20.41 -27.04
C ALA A 257 -20.34 19.76 -25.71
N PHE A 258 -19.88 18.53 -25.82
CA PHE A 258 -19.23 17.76 -24.76
C PHE A 258 -18.11 18.56 -24.10
N ARG A 259 -18.08 18.52 -22.77
CA ARG A 259 -17.00 19.08 -21.96
C ARG A 259 -16.56 18.03 -20.97
N ARG A 260 -15.24 17.87 -20.83
CA ARG A 260 -14.66 16.93 -19.90
C ARG A 260 -14.32 17.60 -18.58
N HIS A 261 -15.08 17.28 -17.55
CA HIS A 261 -14.90 17.79 -16.21
C HIS A 261 -14.08 16.83 -15.37
N LEU A 262 -13.22 17.39 -14.54
CA LEU A 262 -12.42 16.69 -13.56
C LEU A 262 -12.70 17.23 -12.16
N VAL A 263 -13.07 16.33 -11.25
CA VAL A 263 -13.20 16.60 -9.82
C VAL A 263 -12.09 15.84 -9.10
N HIS A 264 -11.27 16.56 -8.34
CA HIS A 264 -10.20 15.98 -7.52
C HIS A 264 -10.51 16.19 -6.04
N ILE A 265 -10.84 15.11 -5.33
CA ILE A 265 -11.28 15.14 -3.94
C ILE A 265 -10.13 14.67 -3.05
N THR A 266 -9.64 15.55 -2.19
CA THR A 266 -8.65 15.28 -1.13
C THR A 266 -9.24 15.41 0.28
N ASP A 267 -10.56 15.61 0.38
CA ASP A 267 -11.28 15.74 1.64
C ASP A 267 -11.23 14.44 2.44
N THR A 268 -10.54 14.46 3.58
CA THR A 268 -10.33 13.29 4.44
C THR A 268 -11.63 12.69 4.96
N SER A 269 -12.69 13.49 5.11
CA SER A 269 -14.00 12.98 5.56
C SER A 269 -14.63 12.02 4.54
N VAL A 270 -14.33 12.20 3.25
CA VAL A 270 -14.77 11.32 2.17
C VAL A 270 -13.80 10.15 2.01
N LEU A 271 -12.49 10.45 2.01
CA LEU A 271 -11.45 9.46 1.73
C LEU A 271 -11.33 8.38 2.81
N ALA A 272 -11.62 8.70 4.07
CA ALA A 272 -11.61 7.74 5.17
C ALA A 272 -12.58 6.56 4.94
N HIS A 273 -13.66 6.77 4.18
CA HIS A 273 -14.64 5.73 3.85
C HIS A 273 -14.23 4.82 2.68
N LEU A 274 -13.10 5.10 2.04
CA LEU A 274 -12.63 4.38 0.84
C LEU A 274 -11.45 3.45 1.11
N THR A 275 -11.05 3.26 2.36
CA THR A 275 -9.93 2.37 2.72
C THR A 275 -10.35 0.89 2.73
N ALA A 276 -11.60 0.61 3.12
CA ALA A 276 -12.09 -0.76 3.29
C ALA A 276 -12.44 -1.41 1.92
N PRO A 277 -11.93 -2.63 1.63
CA PRO A 277 -12.38 -3.41 0.47
C PRO A 277 -13.91 -3.58 0.46
N GLY A 278 -14.50 -3.52 -0.73
CA GLY A 278 -15.95 -3.60 -0.92
C GLY A 278 -16.69 -2.27 -0.81
N SER A 279 -16.05 -1.21 -0.31
CA SER A 279 -16.62 0.16 -0.37
C SER A 279 -16.81 0.56 -1.83
N ARG A 280 -17.81 1.39 -2.13
CA ARG A 280 -18.16 1.76 -3.51
C ARG A 280 -18.27 3.25 -3.66
N VAL A 281 -17.79 3.74 -4.80
CA VAL A 281 -18.01 5.09 -5.30
C VAL A 281 -18.92 4.99 -6.51
N THR A 282 -20.01 5.73 -6.51
CA THR A 282 -20.99 5.72 -7.60
C THR A 282 -21.20 7.11 -8.15
N VAL A 283 -21.25 7.19 -9.48
CA VAL A 283 -21.55 8.40 -10.24
C VAL A 283 -22.94 8.29 -10.84
N HIS A 284 -23.74 9.34 -10.68
CA HIS A 284 -25.11 9.42 -11.23
C HIS A 284 -25.26 10.59 -12.17
N LEU A 285 -25.96 10.37 -13.29
CA LEU A 285 -26.44 11.44 -14.19
C LEU A 285 -27.80 11.91 -13.71
N ARG A 286 -27.96 13.22 -13.57
CA ARG A 286 -29.19 13.89 -13.15
C ARG A 286 -29.66 14.89 -14.18
N ALA A 287 -30.98 15.01 -14.31
CA ALA A 287 -31.68 16.07 -15.02
C ALA A 287 -33.03 16.28 -14.34
N GLN A 288 -33.41 17.51 -14.00
CA GLN A 288 -34.55 17.72 -13.08
C GLN A 288 -35.87 18.08 -13.77
N PHE A 289 -35.86 19.07 -14.67
CA PHE A 289 -37.10 19.66 -15.18
C PHE A 289 -37.42 19.18 -16.60
N PRO A 290 -38.70 19.08 -16.99
CA PRO A 290 -39.07 18.71 -18.36
C PRO A 290 -38.31 19.51 -19.42
N GLY A 291 -37.83 18.83 -20.46
CA GLY A 291 -36.99 19.42 -21.51
C GLY A 291 -35.49 19.39 -21.23
N TRP A 292 -35.08 19.24 -19.96
CA TRP A 292 -33.66 19.07 -19.62
C TRP A 292 -33.16 17.67 -19.94
N ARG A 293 -31.90 17.59 -20.37
CA ARG A 293 -31.21 16.33 -20.65
C ARG A 293 -29.79 16.36 -20.10
N ASN A 294 -29.28 15.19 -19.74
CA ASN A 294 -27.88 14.99 -19.44
C ASN A 294 -27.35 13.92 -20.38
N GLU A 295 -26.40 14.29 -21.22
CA GLU A 295 -25.75 13.36 -22.13
C GLU A 295 -24.29 13.20 -21.75
N ALA A 296 -23.87 11.96 -21.53
CA ALA A 296 -22.50 11.61 -21.17
C ALA A 296 -21.99 10.52 -22.09
N ARG A 297 -20.74 10.63 -22.53
CA ARG A 297 -20.09 9.64 -23.40
C ARG A 297 -18.85 8.99 -22.80
N PHE A 298 -18.37 9.54 -21.69
CA PHE A 298 -17.25 8.99 -20.96
C PHE A 298 -17.37 9.30 -19.47
N ALA A 299 -16.98 8.35 -18.63
CA ALA A 299 -16.67 8.59 -17.24
C ALA A 299 -15.52 7.70 -16.77
N ARG A 300 -14.75 8.20 -15.80
CA ARG A 300 -13.73 7.46 -15.07
C ARG A 300 -13.82 7.80 -13.59
N LEU A 301 -13.68 6.76 -12.78
CA LEU A 301 -13.45 6.86 -11.35
C LEU A 301 -12.07 6.29 -11.05
N ALA A 302 -11.27 7.02 -10.28
CA ALA A 302 -10.00 6.50 -9.78
C ALA A 302 -9.81 6.85 -8.31
N ILE A 303 -9.32 5.89 -7.53
CA ILE A 303 -8.93 6.08 -6.14
C ILE A 303 -7.44 5.82 -6.01
N ALA A 304 -6.73 6.76 -5.40
CA ALA A 304 -5.30 6.71 -5.18
C ALA A 304 -4.99 6.34 -3.72
N TYR A 305 -4.05 5.42 -3.51
CA TYR A 305 -3.65 4.93 -2.19
C TYR A 305 -2.13 4.98 -1.98
N LYS A 306 -1.73 5.28 -0.74
CA LYS A 306 -0.44 4.88 -0.20
C LYS A 306 -0.49 3.44 0.27
N VAL A 307 0.65 2.77 0.15
CA VAL A 307 0.79 1.35 0.45
C VAL A 307 2.07 1.12 1.25
N ALA A 308 2.05 0.07 2.06
CA ALA A 308 3.19 -0.36 2.85
C ALA A 308 3.30 -1.88 2.85
N LEU A 309 4.50 -2.39 3.10
CA LEU A 309 4.69 -3.77 3.50
C LEU A 309 4.18 -3.98 4.92
N CYS A 310 3.50 -5.11 5.13
CA CYS A 310 3.09 -5.57 6.45
C CYS A 310 4.29 -6.18 7.18
N ASP A 311 4.56 -5.71 8.40
CA ASP A 311 5.56 -6.31 9.30
C ASP A 311 5.10 -7.66 9.87
N ASP A 312 3.79 -7.84 10.04
CA ASP A 312 3.16 -8.91 10.84
C ASP A 312 3.08 -10.30 10.19
N LEU A 313 3.67 -10.53 9.02
CA LEU A 313 3.73 -11.87 8.38
C LEU A 313 4.72 -12.83 9.10
N MET A 314 4.62 -12.94 10.42
CA MET A 314 5.50 -13.75 11.28
C MET A 314 5.02 -15.20 11.48
N GLN A 315 3.93 -15.65 10.83
CA GLN A 315 3.29 -16.94 11.13
C GLN A 315 2.85 -17.79 9.93
N LEU A 316 3.33 -17.51 8.71
CA LEU A 316 3.14 -18.39 7.55
C LEU A 316 4.43 -19.14 7.20
#